data_AF-A0A2E4DXT2-F1
#
_entry.id   AF-A0A2E4DXT2-F1
#
_cell.length_a   1.000
_cell.length_b   1.000
_cell.length_c   1.000
_cell.angle_alpha   90.00
_cell.angle_beta   90.00
_cell.angle_gamma   90.00
#
_symmetry.space_group_name_H-M   'P 1'
#
loop_
_entity.id
_entity.type
_entity.pdbx_description
1 polymer ?
#
loop_
_entity_poly.entity_id
_entity_poly.type
_entity_poly.pdbx_seq_one_letter_code
_entity_poly.pdbx_strand_id
1 'polypeptide(L)'
;MINPVRIGTLWAFKNVIFNRFLCLSSAKFTMLFIRKSIVIEQVCNYDEKLHLTLYKRKLDDVLMSPKHNPSQLSIFPEISGDLSAPSIATIPEFDKALGNLIKMSDLGAFIQINIQGVEKIFSLNLHELNIPIDFLKNNIPPAPITVHLFPQNTRNELKKLTYEVKAFFNRSNSFKTSFGFFLFRNHFPSWKTYLHERQEALNQYLSDTLSKGVYGQFFLDHFQQGYDYLKDAADETAPWVFRDKLLLKDIQEVRNNLIETQATLSTLLATDLDFPFQVLAMKTTHIPMVLHQYQSQIHVHSIFKTIHLEYLTDIDVNTIEDVRKLTDKL
;
A
#
# COMPACT_ATOMS: atom_id res chain seq x y z
N MET A 1 15.04 -43.86 -16.28
CA MET A 1 15.12 -44.08 -14.82
C MET A 1 15.41 -42.74 -14.17
N ILE A 2 14.43 -42.16 -13.47
CA ILE A 2 14.59 -40.89 -12.75
C ILE A 2 15.15 -41.21 -11.37
N ASN A 3 16.26 -40.57 -11.02
CA ASN A 3 17.04 -40.85 -9.82
C ASN A 3 16.25 -40.39 -8.56
N PRO A 4 15.91 -41.29 -7.61
CA PRO A 4 15.01 -40.99 -6.47
C PRO A 4 15.62 -40.05 -5.41
N VAL A 5 16.91 -39.71 -5.51
CA VAL A 5 17.61 -38.82 -4.56
C VAL A 5 17.14 -37.36 -4.65
N ARG A 6 16.63 -36.92 -5.82
CA ARG A 6 16.17 -35.53 -6.04
C ARG A 6 14.88 -35.14 -5.30
N ILE A 7 14.08 -36.10 -4.86
CA ILE A 7 12.81 -35.84 -4.16
C ILE A 7 13.03 -35.74 -2.64
N GLY A 8 13.98 -36.51 -2.10
CA GLY A 8 14.27 -36.53 -0.65
C GLY A 8 14.87 -35.23 -0.13
N THR A 9 15.76 -34.59 -0.89
CA THR A 9 16.36 -33.31 -0.50
C THR A 9 15.33 -32.18 -0.53
N LEU A 10 14.54 -32.05 -1.60
CA LEU A 10 13.51 -31.00 -1.72
C LEU A 10 12.44 -31.09 -0.61
N TRP A 11 12.10 -32.30 -0.17
CA TRP A 11 11.14 -32.53 0.91
C TRP A 11 11.73 -32.19 2.30
N ALA A 12 13.02 -32.47 2.54
CA ALA A 12 13.74 -32.01 3.72
C ALA A 12 13.92 -30.47 3.72
N PHE A 13 14.21 -29.86 2.56
CA PHE A 13 14.30 -28.40 2.37
C PHE A 13 12.99 -27.69 2.66
N LYS A 14 11.85 -28.28 2.28
CA LYS A 14 10.53 -27.76 2.61
C LYS A 14 10.32 -27.72 4.12
N ASN A 15 10.77 -28.72 4.88
CA ASN A 15 10.56 -28.76 6.33
C ASN A 15 11.50 -27.87 7.16
N VAL A 16 12.76 -27.65 6.73
CA VAL A 16 13.74 -26.85 7.52
C VAL A 16 13.46 -25.34 7.44
N ILE A 17 13.18 -24.82 6.24
CA ILE A 17 12.79 -23.40 6.07
C ILE A 17 11.41 -23.17 6.70
N PHE A 18 10.48 -24.11 6.52
CA PHE A 18 9.11 -24.00 7.05
C PHE A 18 9.08 -24.08 8.58
N ASN A 19 9.85 -24.94 9.24
CA ASN A 19 9.90 -24.99 10.72
C ASN A 19 10.61 -23.79 11.36
N ARG A 20 11.60 -23.17 10.70
CA ARG A 20 12.27 -21.96 11.24
C ARG A 20 11.47 -20.67 11.03
N PHE A 21 10.62 -20.60 10.00
CA PHE A 21 9.64 -19.52 9.81
C PHE A 21 8.33 -19.76 10.58
N LEU A 22 7.94 -21.01 10.88
CA LEU A 22 6.74 -21.36 11.66
C LEU A 22 6.79 -20.88 13.12
N CYS A 23 7.97 -20.74 13.72
CA CYS A 23 8.08 -20.18 15.08
C CYS A 23 7.65 -18.70 15.17
N LEU A 24 7.24 -18.08 14.05
CA LEU A 24 6.82 -16.67 13.99
C LEU A 24 5.28 -16.47 13.90
N SER A 25 4.44 -17.50 13.67
CA SER A 25 2.96 -17.36 13.71
C SER A 25 2.20 -18.68 13.46
N SER A 26 1.03 -18.84 14.07
CA SER A 26 0.04 -19.92 13.85
C SER A 26 -0.66 -19.91 12.47
N ALA A 27 -0.07 -19.33 11.43
CA ALA A 27 -0.69 -19.14 10.11
C ALA A 27 0.07 -19.86 8.98
N LYS A 28 -0.68 -20.36 7.98
CA LYS A 28 -0.16 -21.09 6.81
C LYS A 28 0.54 -20.14 5.83
N PHE A 29 1.82 -20.37 5.56
CA PHE A 29 2.60 -19.68 4.53
C PHE A 29 2.39 -20.29 3.13
N THR A 30 2.36 -19.45 2.09
CA THR A 30 2.49 -19.89 0.69
C THR A 30 3.82 -19.36 0.15
N MET A 31 4.73 -20.28 -0.21
CA MET A 31 6.05 -19.94 -0.74
C MET A 31 6.08 -20.32 -2.23
N LEU A 32 6.35 -19.35 -3.11
CA LEU A 32 6.47 -19.60 -4.55
C LEU A 32 7.96 -19.73 -4.90
N PHE A 33 8.37 -20.92 -5.37
CA PHE A 33 9.72 -21.13 -5.91
C PHE A 33 9.75 -20.71 -7.38
N ILE A 34 10.35 -19.57 -7.67
CA ILE A 34 10.75 -19.22 -9.03
C ILE A 34 12.26 -19.48 -9.11
N ARG A 35 12.73 -20.08 -10.21
CA ARG A 35 14.10 -20.60 -10.40
C ARG A 35 15.28 -19.64 -10.13
N LYS A 36 15.03 -18.40 -9.69
CA LYS A 36 16.05 -17.39 -9.32
C LYS A 36 15.67 -16.52 -8.11
N SER A 37 14.54 -16.74 -7.44
CA SER A 37 14.10 -15.88 -6.33
C SER A 37 13.20 -16.65 -5.36
N ILE A 38 13.41 -16.44 -4.06
CA ILE A 38 12.50 -16.86 -2.99
C ILE A 38 11.65 -15.65 -2.62
N VAL A 39 10.33 -15.73 -2.87
CA VAL A 39 9.37 -14.72 -2.41
C VAL A 39 8.73 -15.24 -1.12
N ILE A 40 8.94 -14.52 -0.02
CA ILE A 40 8.23 -14.72 1.25
C ILE A 40 7.53 -13.40 1.57
N GLU A 41 6.25 -13.31 1.25
CA GLU A 41 5.39 -12.25 1.76
C GLU A 41 4.81 -12.69 3.09
N GLN A 42 5.19 -12.02 4.17
CA GLN A 42 4.48 -12.10 5.44
C GLN A 42 3.77 -10.77 5.67
N VAL A 43 2.46 -10.77 5.48
CA VAL A 43 1.59 -9.67 5.87
C VAL A 43 1.15 -9.93 7.31
N CYS A 44 1.73 -9.21 8.27
CA CYS A 44 1.23 -9.23 9.65
C CYS A 44 -0.03 -8.37 9.73
N ASN A 45 -1.19 -8.92 9.37
CA ASN A 45 -2.48 -8.26 9.59
C ASN A 45 -3.28 -8.96 10.69
N TYR A 46 -4.06 -8.18 11.45
CA TYR A 46 -4.78 -8.60 12.66
C TYR A 46 -6.18 -9.16 12.37
N ASP A 47 -6.37 -9.79 11.22
CA ASP A 47 -7.67 -10.40 10.86
C ASP A 47 -7.42 -11.81 10.32
N GLU A 48 -7.91 -12.83 11.04
CA GLU A 48 -7.91 -14.24 10.63
C GLU A 48 -8.91 -14.49 9.48
N LYS A 49 -8.86 -13.68 8.42
CA LYS A 49 -9.42 -13.99 7.11
C LYS A 49 -8.32 -13.88 6.06
N LEU A 50 -7.75 -15.05 5.76
CA LEU A 50 -6.83 -15.29 4.64
C LEU A 50 -7.44 -14.73 3.33
N HIS A 51 -6.95 -13.58 2.88
CA HIS A 51 -7.12 -13.18 1.48
C HIS A 51 -6.13 -14.00 0.64
N LEU A 52 -6.65 -15.03 -0.03
CA LEU A 52 -5.95 -15.80 -1.06
C LEU A 52 -6.07 -15.05 -2.39
N THR A 53 -5.01 -14.38 -2.83
CA THR A 53 -4.90 -13.93 -4.22
C THR A 53 -3.99 -14.90 -4.97
N LEU A 54 -4.61 -15.85 -5.68
CA LEU A 54 -3.93 -16.78 -6.58
C LEU A 54 -3.61 -16.07 -7.90
N TYR A 55 -2.35 -15.67 -8.12
CA TYR A 55 -1.87 -15.40 -9.47
C TYR A 55 -1.68 -16.73 -10.21
N LYS A 56 -2.71 -17.14 -10.96
CA LYS A 56 -2.65 -18.29 -11.87
C LYS A 56 -3.17 -17.87 -13.24
N ARG A 57 -2.30 -17.33 -14.11
CA ARG A 57 -2.57 -17.26 -15.56
C ARG A 57 -1.29 -17.35 -16.40
N LYS A 58 -1.23 -18.46 -17.15
CA LYS A 58 -0.42 -18.78 -18.34
C LYS A 58 1.11 -18.70 -18.21
N LEU A 59 1.73 -19.84 -17.86
CA LEU A 59 3.17 -20.06 -17.93
C LEU A 59 3.54 -21.23 -18.86
N ASP A 60 2.66 -21.59 -19.80
CA ASP A 60 2.88 -22.75 -20.69
C ASP A 60 3.31 -22.39 -22.12
N ASP A 61 3.37 -21.10 -22.51
CA ASP A 61 3.66 -20.71 -23.91
C ASP A 61 4.91 -19.83 -24.13
N VAL A 62 5.78 -19.63 -23.14
CA VAL A 62 6.99 -18.79 -23.33
C VAL A 62 8.26 -19.55 -22.96
N LEU A 63 8.46 -20.69 -23.62
CA LEU A 63 9.79 -21.21 -23.88
C LEU A 63 10.22 -20.64 -25.25
N MET A 64 11.18 -19.70 -25.24
CA MET A 64 12.33 -19.59 -26.17
C MET A 64 12.87 -18.14 -26.31
N SER A 65 14.19 -18.03 -26.14
CA SER A 65 15.14 -17.02 -26.66
C SER A 65 15.20 -15.59 -26.06
N PRO A 66 16.43 -15.01 -25.95
CA PRO A 66 16.70 -13.81 -25.17
C PRO A 66 16.67 -12.56 -26.06
N LYS A 67 15.50 -11.93 -26.23
CA LYS A 67 15.43 -10.52 -26.66
C LYS A 67 14.27 -9.84 -25.94
N HIS A 68 14.57 -8.67 -25.39
CA HIS A 68 13.69 -7.76 -24.64
C HIS A 68 12.20 -7.98 -24.93
N ASN A 69 11.48 -8.53 -23.95
CA ASN A 69 10.03 -8.57 -23.97
C ASN A 69 9.50 -7.51 -22.96
N PRO A 70 8.83 -6.44 -23.42
CA PRO A 70 8.30 -5.37 -22.56
C PRO A 70 7.11 -5.80 -21.70
N SER A 71 6.72 -7.08 -21.74
CA SER A 71 5.67 -7.66 -20.89
C SER A 71 6.19 -8.40 -19.64
N GLN A 72 7.51 -8.43 -19.42
CA GLN A 72 8.06 -8.71 -18.09
C GLN A 72 7.93 -7.45 -17.23
N LEU A 73 6.88 -7.38 -16.42
CA LEU A 73 6.83 -6.45 -15.30
C LEU A 73 8.04 -6.75 -14.41
N SER A 74 9.05 -5.89 -14.47
CA SER A 74 10.13 -5.88 -13.50
C SER A 74 9.49 -5.57 -12.15
N ILE A 75 9.38 -6.58 -11.27
CA ILE A 75 8.78 -6.41 -9.93
C ILE A 75 9.67 -5.51 -9.03
N PHE A 76 10.83 -5.07 -9.54
CA PHE A 76 11.71 -4.11 -8.89
C PHE A 76 12.32 -3.12 -9.91
N PRO A 77 11.59 -2.06 -10.31
CA PRO A 77 12.14 -1.00 -11.17
C PRO A 77 13.34 -0.28 -10.53
N GLU A 78 13.39 -0.25 -9.20
CA GLU A 78 14.41 0.48 -8.43
C GLU A 78 15.71 -0.33 -8.19
N ILE A 79 15.70 -1.64 -8.44
CA ILE A 79 16.90 -2.51 -8.35
C ILE A 79 17.45 -2.82 -9.75
N SER A 80 16.73 -2.46 -10.81
CA SER A 80 17.07 -2.78 -12.21
C SER A 80 17.81 -1.66 -12.95
N GLY A 81 18.54 -0.82 -12.21
CA GLY A 81 19.32 0.29 -12.76
C GLY A 81 20.72 -0.07 -13.24
N ASP A 82 21.36 -1.11 -12.69
CA ASP A 82 22.73 -1.47 -13.09
C ASP A 82 22.82 -2.88 -13.68
N LEU A 83 23.26 -2.91 -14.93
CA LEU A 83 23.63 -4.08 -15.74
C LEU A 83 24.87 -4.84 -15.20
N SER A 84 25.13 -4.83 -13.90
CA SER A 84 26.31 -5.46 -13.30
C SER A 84 26.00 -6.40 -12.13
N ALA A 85 24.75 -6.87 -11.97
CA ALA A 85 24.48 -7.95 -11.03
C ALA A 85 25.16 -9.25 -11.54
N PRO A 86 26.09 -9.86 -10.78
CA PRO A 86 26.75 -11.08 -11.20
C PRO A 86 25.73 -12.22 -11.29
N SER A 87 25.61 -12.83 -12.48
CA SER A 87 24.73 -14.00 -12.67
C SER A 87 25.32 -15.20 -11.93
N ILE A 88 24.56 -15.80 -11.00
CA ILE A 88 24.91 -17.11 -10.42
C ILE A 88 24.99 -18.12 -11.57
N ALA A 89 26.19 -18.59 -11.86
CA ALA A 89 26.46 -19.52 -12.96
C ALA A 89 26.66 -20.96 -12.47
N THR A 90 26.97 -21.15 -11.18
CA THR A 90 27.34 -22.46 -10.63
C THR A 90 26.56 -22.85 -9.36
N ILE A 91 26.41 -24.16 -9.11
CA ILE A 91 25.76 -24.68 -7.88
C ILE A 91 26.52 -24.24 -6.61
N PRO A 92 27.87 -24.25 -6.55
CA PRO A 92 28.60 -23.74 -5.39
C PRO A 92 28.35 -22.26 -5.09
N GLU A 93 28.25 -21.40 -6.12
CA GLU A 93 27.87 -19.99 -5.95
C GLU A 93 26.46 -19.85 -5.38
N PHE A 94 25.52 -20.65 -5.86
CA PHE A 94 24.16 -20.70 -5.33
C PHE A 94 24.12 -21.11 -3.85
N ASP A 95 24.82 -22.19 -3.49
CA ASP A 95 24.86 -22.69 -2.12
C ASP A 95 25.51 -21.68 -1.16
N LYS A 96 26.57 -20.99 -1.62
CA LYS A 96 27.21 -19.91 -0.86
C LYS A 96 26.27 -18.71 -0.66
N ALA A 97 25.63 -18.25 -1.73
CA ALA A 97 24.67 -17.14 -1.67
C ALA A 97 23.48 -17.47 -0.74
N LEU A 98 22.98 -18.71 -0.80
CA LEU A 98 21.93 -19.18 0.09
C LEU A 98 22.40 -19.25 1.55
N GLY A 99 23.63 -19.73 1.78
CA GLY A 99 24.25 -19.71 3.11
C GLY A 99 24.34 -18.30 3.68
N ASN A 100 24.78 -17.33 2.88
CA ASN A 100 24.82 -15.91 3.25
C ASN A 100 23.44 -15.33 3.52
N LEU A 101 22.42 -15.70 2.74
CA LEU A 101 21.03 -15.28 2.99
C LEU A 101 20.53 -15.79 4.35
N ILE A 102 20.82 -17.04 4.69
CA ILE A 102 20.47 -17.64 5.98
C ILE A 102 21.18 -16.90 7.13
N LYS A 103 22.50 -16.72 7.01
CA LYS A 103 23.28 -15.97 8.02
C LYS A 103 22.75 -14.54 8.18
N MET A 104 22.42 -13.84 7.10
CA MET A 104 21.82 -12.51 7.15
C MET A 104 20.46 -12.51 7.87
N SER A 105 19.60 -13.49 7.59
CA SER A 105 18.31 -13.67 8.27
C SER A 105 18.47 -13.97 9.77
N ASP A 106 19.56 -14.61 10.18
CA ASP A 106 19.89 -14.83 11.59
C ASP A 106 20.35 -13.53 12.27
N LEU A 107 20.90 -12.56 11.53
CA LEU A 107 21.28 -11.24 12.04
C LEU A 107 20.10 -10.26 12.09
N GLY A 108 19.17 -10.34 11.14
CA GLY A 108 18.07 -9.39 11.04
C GLY A 108 17.30 -9.48 9.74
N ALA A 109 16.51 -8.44 9.45
CA ALA A 109 15.75 -8.35 8.22
C ALA A 109 15.59 -6.91 7.76
N PHE A 110 15.43 -6.72 6.45
CA PHE A 110 15.09 -5.44 5.89
C PHE A 110 13.62 -5.14 6.11
N ILE A 111 13.31 -3.95 6.61
CA ILE A 111 11.97 -3.48 6.91
C ILE A 111 11.70 -2.20 6.14
N GLN A 112 10.62 -2.21 5.37
CA GLN A 112 9.98 -1.01 4.86
C GLN A 112 8.69 -0.75 5.67
N ILE A 113 8.57 0.45 6.21
CA ILE A 113 7.35 0.91 6.87
C ILE A 113 6.41 1.46 5.80
N ASN A 114 5.18 1.00 5.79
CA ASN A 114 4.13 1.50 4.92
C ASN A 114 2.92 1.88 5.77
N ILE A 115 2.44 3.11 5.59
CA ILE A 115 1.32 3.65 6.35
C ILE A 115 0.26 4.08 5.34
N GLN A 116 -0.89 3.43 5.41
CA GLN A 116 -1.97 3.57 4.46
C GLN A 116 -3.23 4.10 5.13
N GLY A 117 -4.11 4.72 4.33
CA GLY A 117 -5.46 5.12 4.75
C GLY A 117 -5.56 6.39 5.59
N VAL A 118 -4.45 7.02 5.98
CA VAL A 118 -4.43 8.22 6.83
C VAL A 118 -4.89 9.48 6.08
N GLU A 119 -4.41 9.69 4.85
CA GLU A 119 -4.79 10.86 4.07
C GLU A 119 -5.99 10.54 3.17
N LYS A 120 -7.07 11.31 3.34
CA LYS A 120 -8.29 11.22 2.54
C LYS A 120 -8.54 12.58 1.89
N ILE A 121 -8.49 12.58 0.56
CA ILE A 121 -8.64 13.75 -0.29
C ILE A 121 -9.45 13.40 -1.54
N PHE A 122 -10.03 14.40 -2.17
CA PHE A 122 -10.44 14.33 -3.57
C PHE A 122 -10.00 15.60 -4.30
N SER A 123 -9.85 15.48 -5.62
CA SER A 123 -9.64 16.61 -6.52
C SER A 123 -10.86 16.81 -7.40
N LEU A 124 -11.20 18.07 -7.67
CA LEU A 124 -12.19 18.47 -8.65
C LEU A 124 -11.51 19.29 -9.74
N ASN A 125 -11.60 18.77 -10.94
CA ASN A 125 -11.16 19.41 -12.16
C ASN A 125 -12.34 19.34 -13.14
N LEU A 126 -12.94 20.49 -13.46
CA LEU A 126 -14.15 20.49 -14.30
C LEU A 126 -13.84 20.15 -15.75
N HIS A 127 -12.57 20.24 -16.19
CA HIS A 127 -12.14 19.76 -17.50
C HIS A 127 -12.24 18.23 -17.65
N GLU A 128 -12.23 17.49 -16.54
CA GLU A 128 -12.38 16.03 -16.54
C GLU A 128 -13.86 15.60 -16.59
N LEU A 129 -14.78 16.57 -16.42
CA LEU A 129 -16.21 16.31 -16.42
C LEU A 129 -16.76 16.70 -17.79
N ASN A 130 -17.65 15.88 -18.35
CA ASN A 130 -18.31 16.14 -19.63
C ASN A 130 -19.39 17.24 -19.50
N ILE A 131 -19.02 18.38 -18.93
CA ILE A 131 -19.90 19.52 -18.68
C ILE A 131 -19.88 20.43 -19.92
N PRO A 132 -21.04 20.73 -20.52
CA PRO A 132 -21.16 21.75 -21.55
C PRO A 132 -20.61 23.10 -21.07
N ILE A 133 -19.81 23.75 -21.89
CA ILE A 133 -19.09 24.98 -21.51
C ILE A 133 -20.07 26.10 -21.16
N ASP A 134 -21.22 26.14 -21.84
CA ASP A 134 -22.29 27.09 -21.60
C ASP A 134 -22.93 26.95 -20.22
N PHE A 135 -22.77 25.81 -19.52
CA PHE A 135 -23.24 25.62 -18.14
C PHE A 135 -22.29 26.22 -17.10
N LEU A 136 -21.14 26.76 -17.52
CA LEU A 136 -20.13 27.34 -16.63
C LEU A 136 -20.09 28.85 -16.79
N LYS A 137 -19.96 29.57 -15.67
CA LYS A 137 -19.83 31.03 -15.69
C LYS A 137 -18.66 31.45 -16.57
N ASN A 138 -18.88 32.48 -17.38
CA ASN A 138 -17.90 33.02 -18.33
C ASN A 138 -17.42 32.01 -19.39
N ASN A 139 -18.09 30.86 -19.57
CA ASN A 139 -17.70 29.82 -20.52
C ASN A 139 -16.28 29.28 -20.29
N ILE A 140 -15.77 29.36 -19.05
CA ILE A 140 -14.41 28.94 -18.72
C ILE A 140 -14.44 28.09 -17.44
N PRO A 141 -13.85 26.87 -17.46
CA PRO A 141 -13.70 26.08 -16.26
C PRO A 141 -12.77 26.76 -15.25
N PRO A 142 -13.19 26.89 -13.98
CA PRO A 142 -12.32 27.40 -12.93
C PRO A 142 -11.14 26.47 -12.65
N ALA A 143 -10.13 27.01 -11.98
CA ALA A 143 -8.90 26.29 -11.63
C ALA A 143 -9.20 25.09 -10.71
N PRO A 144 -8.59 23.91 -10.95
CA PRO A 144 -8.83 22.72 -10.15
C PRO A 144 -8.57 22.93 -8.67
N ILE A 145 -9.37 22.26 -7.83
CA ILE A 145 -9.21 22.28 -6.37
C ILE A 145 -8.89 20.89 -5.83
N THR A 146 -8.20 20.86 -4.69
CA THR A 146 -8.00 19.65 -3.88
C THR A 146 -8.57 19.91 -2.49
N VAL A 147 -9.47 19.04 -2.06
CA VAL A 147 -10.15 19.17 -0.77
C VAL A 147 -9.66 18.05 0.14
N HIS A 148 -9.30 18.40 1.38
CA HIS A 148 -8.90 17.44 2.40
C HIS A 148 -10.05 17.14 3.35
N LEU A 149 -10.17 15.89 3.79
CA LEU A 149 -11.20 15.48 4.76
C LEU A 149 -11.07 16.21 6.09
N PHE A 150 -9.82 16.45 6.54
CA PHE A 150 -9.55 17.03 7.84
C PHE A 150 -8.91 18.42 7.74
N PRO A 151 -9.19 19.31 8.71
CA PRO A 151 -8.50 20.58 8.83
C PRO A 151 -7.00 20.38 9.08
N GLN A 152 -6.22 21.42 8.82
CA GLN A 152 -4.75 21.36 8.87
C GLN A 152 -4.22 20.84 10.22
N ASN A 153 -4.82 21.27 11.35
CA ASN A 153 -4.37 20.88 12.68
C ASN A 153 -4.48 19.37 12.91
N THR A 154 -5.64 18.78 12.59
CA THR A 154 -5.84 17.33 12.69
C THR A 154 -4.90 16.56 11.76
N ARG A 155 -4.67 17.07 10.54
CA ARG A 155 -3.70 16.46 9.61
C ARG A 155 -2.27 16.50 10.15
N ASN A 156 -1.87 17.59 10.79
CA ASN A 156 -0.53 17.73 11.38
C ASN A 156 -0.31 16.71 12.51
N GLU A 157 -1.29 16.55 13.39
CA GLU A 157 -1.21 15.55 14.48
C GLU A 157 -1.20 14.12 13.94
N LEU A 158 -2.02 13.79 12.93
CA LEU A 158 -1.98 12.48 12.28
C LEU A 158 -0.62 12.21 11.61
N LYS A 159 -0.04 13.22 10.96
CA LYS A 159 1.32 13.13 10.39
C LYS A 159 2.38 12.91 11.46
N LYS A 160 2.26 13.58 12.62
CA LYS A 160 3.17 13.39 13.75
C LYS A 160 3.11 11.96 14.29
N LEU A 161 1.91 11.45 14.58
CA LEU A 161 1.69 10.07 15.04
C LEU A 161 2.24 9.03 14.03
N THR A 162 2.00 9.29 12.75
CA THR A 162 2.53 8.49 11.63
C THR A 162 4.07 8.52 11.59
N TYR A 163 4.68 9.68 11.84
CA TYR A 163 6.14 9.84 11.85
C TYR A 163 6.79 9.15 13.05
N GLU A 164 6.13 9.17 14.21
CA GLU A 164 6.60 8.49 15.43
C GLU A 164 6.79 6.98 15.23
N VAL A 165 6.06 6.34 14.31
CA VAL A 165 6.30 4.93 13.94
C VAL A 165 7.77 4.69 13.55
N LYS A 166 8.40 5.66 12.91
CA LYS A 166 9.81 5.58 12.48
C LYS A 166 10.79 5.74 13.65
N ALA A 167 10.37 6.33 14.77
CA ALA A 167 11.25 6.58 15.92
C ALA A 167 11.73 5.31 16.61
N PHE A 168 11.06 4.17 16.38
CA PHE A 168 11.57 2.87 16.81
C PHE A 168 12.97 2.61 16.25
N PHE A 169 13.22 2.93 14.99
CA PHE A 169 14.47 2.62 14.30
C PHE A 169 15.56 3.62 14.69
N ASN A 170 16.52 3.15 15.47
CA ASN A 170 17.66 3.92 15.92
C ASN A 170 18.95 3.08 15.83
N ARG A 171 20.10 3.69 16.18
CA ARG A 171 21.41 3.06 16.04
C ARG A 171 21.60 1.78 16.88
N SER A 172 20.81 1.57 17.95
CA SER A 172 20.96 0.41 18.82
C SER A 172 20.22 -0.82 18.29
N ASN A 173 19.16 -0.64 17.52
CA ASN A 173 18.31 -1.73 17.04
C ASN A 173 18.29 -1.89 15.52
N SER A 174 18.80 -0.91 14.77
CA SER A 174 18.78 -0.94 13.31
C SER A 174 19.86 -0.08 12.69
N PHE A 175 19.97 -0.17 11.36
CA PHE A 175 20.62 0.86 10.55
C PHE A 175 19.77 1.18 9.32
N LYS A 176 19.95 2.39 8.78
CA LYS A 176 19.22 2.88 7.61
C LYS A 176 19.76 2.24 6.34
N THR A 177 18.88 1.91 5.41
CA THR A 177 19.22 1.40 4.06
C THR A 177 18.56 2.27 3.00
N SER A 178 18.94 2.10 1.73
CA SER A 178 18.34 2.81 0.58
C SER A 178 16.84 2.59 0.45
N PHE A 179 16.30 1.50 1.00
CA PHE A 179 14.90 1.09 0.89
C PHE A 179 14.16 0.98 2.23
N GLY A 180 14.73 1.50 3.32
CA GLY A 180 14.12 1.51 4.66
C GLY A 180 15.14 1.35 5.78
N PHE A 181 15.01 0.26 6.55
CA PHE A 181 15.89 -0.07 7.67
C PHE A 181 16.27 -1.55 7.63
N PHE A 182 17.42 -1.91 8.18
CA PHE A 182 17.72 -3.28 8.57
C PHE A 182 17.53 -3.39 10.08
N LEU A 183 16.52 -4.17 10.51
CA LEU A 183 16.21 -4.40 11.91
C LEU A 183 16.98 -5.62 12.42
N PHE A 184 17.61 -5.51 13.59
CA PHE A 184 18.30 -6.64 14.21
C PHE A 184 17.31 -7.67 14.75
N ARG A 185 17.63 -8.94 14.58
CA ARG A 185 16.72 -10.07 14.88
C ARG A 185 16.22 -10.08 16.32
N ASN A 186 17.07 -9.72 17.28
CA ASN A 186 16.74 -9.63 18.70
C ASN A 186 15.65 -8.60 19.03
N HIS A 187 15.38 -7.65 18.13
CA HIS A 187 14.37 -6.60 18.32
C HIS A 187 13.05 -6.87 17.59
N PHE A 188 12.89 -8.01 16.92
CA PHE A 188 11.64 -8.33 16.21
C PHE A 188 10.40 -8.38 17.12
N PRO A 189 10.46 -8.99 18.33
CA PRO A 189 9.32 -8.96 19.24
C PRO A 189 8.96 -7.54 19.67
N SER A 190 9.98 -6.74 20.02
CA SER A 190 9.79 -5.33 20.41
C SER A 190 9.20 -4.49 19.28
N TRP A 191 9.59 -4.75 18.03
CA TRP A 191 9.00 -4.08 16.86
C TRP A 191 7.52 -4.41 16.71
N LYS A 192 7.16 -5.69 16.84
CA LYS A 192 5.76 -6.12 16.77
C LYS A 192 4.89 -5.47 17.85
N THR A 193 5.37 -5.45 19.09
CA THR A 193 4.67 -4.77 20.20
C THR A 193 4.58 -3.27 19.96
N TYR A 194 5.68 -2.63 19.55
CA TYR A 194 5.70 -1.20 19.28
C TYR A 194 4.72 -0.79 18.18
N LEU A 195 4.65 -1.56 17.09
CA LEU A 195 3.67 -1.33 16.02
C LEU A 195 2.23 -1.38 16.53
N HIS A 196 1.92 -2.37 17.38
CA HIS A 196 0.60 -2.50 17.98
C HIS A 196 0.26 -1.27 18.84
N GLU A 197 1.17 -0.87 19.73
CA GLU A 197 1.01 0.31 20.57
C GLU A 197 0.83 1.59 19.75
N ARG A 198 1.55 1.74 18.62
CA ARG A 198 1.39 2.89 17.72
C ARG A 198 0.04 2.87 17.00
N GLN A 199 -0.43 1.71 16.54
CA GLN A 199 -1.75 1.58 15.93
C GLN A 199 -2.87 1.89 16.94
N GLU A 200 -2.75 1.39 18.17
CA GLU A 200 -3.68 1.70 19.26
C GLU A 200 -3.67 3.19 19.62
N ALA A 201 -2.50 3.81 19.75
CA ALA A 201 -2.37 5.24 20.03
C ALA A 201 -3.04 6.09 18.93
N LEU A 202 -2.87 5.72 17.66
CA LEU A 202 -3.54 6.37 16.54
C LEU A 202 -5.05 6.19 16.59
N ASN A 203 -5.53 4.98 16.87
CA ASN A 203 -6.96 4.70 17.00
C ASN A 203 -7.59 5.43 18.19
N GLN A 204 -6.87 5.54 19.30
CA GLN A 204 -7.29 6.27 20.50
C GLN A 204 -7.41 7.77 20.19
N TYR A 205 -6.38 8.38 19.59
CA TYR A 205 -6.43 9.78 19.17
C TYR A 205 -7.64 10.06 18.25
N LEU A 206 -7.92 9.19 17.29
CA LEU A 206 -9.06 9.32 16.39
C LEU A 206 -10.40 9.19 17.14
N SER A 207 -10.51 8.25 18.07
CA SER A 207 -11.71 8.10 18.90
C SER A 207 -11.94 9.32 19.78
N ASP A 208 -10.90 9.84 20.41
CA ASP A 208 -11.00 10.99 21.31
C ASP A 208 -11.32 12.28 20.56
N THR A 209 -10.73 12.45 19.37
CA THR A 209 -10.84 13.70 18.60
C THR A 209 -12.06 13.72 17.67
N LEU A 210 -12.45 12.57 17.11
CA LEU A 210 -13.42 12.50 16.00
C LEU A 210 -14.73 11.78 16.35
N SER A 211 -14.91 11.32 17.59
CA SER A 211 -16.15 10.69 18.04
C SER A 211 -17.32 11.68 18.15
N LYS A 212 -18.49 11.20 18.59
CA LYS A 212 -19.69 12.00 18.87
C LYS A 212 -20.17 12.84 17.67
N GLY A 213 -19.98 12.34 16.46
CA GLY A 213 -20.43 12.98 15.22
C GLY A 213 -19.44 13.97 14.60
N VAL A 214 -18.30 14.26 15.25
CA VAL A 214 -17.28 15.19 14.72
C VAL A 214 -16.74 14.71 13.37
N TYR A 215 -16.46 13.40 13.24
CA TYR A 215 -16.06 12.82 11.95
C TYR A 215 -17.10 13.08 10.85
N GLY A 216 -18.39 12.88 11.17
CA GLY A 216 -19.47 13.09 10.21
C GLY A 216 -19.57 14.55 9.79
N GLN A 217 -19.34 15.49 10.71
CA GLN A 217 -19.28 16.91 10.39
C GLN A 217 -18.12 17.24 9.45
N PHE A 218 -16.91 16.73 9.73
CA PHE A 218 -15.78 16.91 8.83
C PHE A 218 -16.02 16.32 7.44
N PHE A 219 -16.69 15.17 7.36
CA PHE A 219 -17.09 14.61 6.08
C PHE A 219 -18.08 15.51 5.34
N LEU A 220 -19.07 16.08 6.03
CA LEU A 220 -20.03 17.01 5.44
C LEU A 220 -19.36 18.31 4.98
N ASP A 221 -18.49 18.91 5.80
CA ASP A 221 -17.74 20.12 5.46
C ASP A 221 -16.83 19.88 4.25
N HIS A 222 -16.22 18.69 4.18
CA HIS A 222 -15.39 18.25 3.07
C HIS A 222 -16.21 18.07 1.78
N PHE A 223 -17.40 17.48 1.86
CA PHE A 223 -18.31 17.34 0.73
C PHE A 223 -18.84 18.71 0.28
N GLN A 224 -19.25 19.55 1.23
CA GLN A 224 -19.80 20.89 1.01
C GLN A 224 -18.80 21.77 0.26
N GLN A 225 -17.51 21.77 0.63
CA GLN A 225 -16.49 22.55 -0.08
C GLN A 225 -16.43 22.25 -1.59
N GLY A 226 -16.52 20.97 -1.98
CA GLY A 226 -16.53 20.63 -3.39
C GLY A 226 -17.89 20.88 -4.06
N TYR A 227 -18.98 20.81 -3.31
CA TYR A 227 -20.33 21.14 -3.78
C TYR A 227 -20.49 22.65 -4.04
N ASP A 228 -20.00 23.48 -3.12
CA ASP A 228 -19.96 24.94 -3.26
C ASP A 228 -19.08 25.37 -4.43
N TYR A 229 -17.95 24.69 -4.64
CA TYR A 229 -17.11 24.93 -5.81
C TYR A 229 -17.86 24.73 -7.14
N LEU A 230 -18.69 23.69 -7.25
CA LEU A 230 -19.55 23.51 -8.43
C LEU A 230 -20.66 24.57 -8.51
N LYS A 231 -21.23 24.95 -7.37
CA LYS A 231 -22.25 26.00 -7.27
C LYS A 231 -21.73 27.36 -7.73
N ASP A 232 -20.51 27.70 -7.32
CA ASP A 232 -19.87 28.97 -7.68
C ASP A 232 -19.51 29.02 -9.17
N ALA A 233 -19.18 27.85 -9.76
CA ALA A 233 -18.86 27.70 -11.18
C ALA A 233 -20.09 27.67 -12.10
N ALA A 234 -21.26 27.32 -11.59
CA ALA A 234 -22.48 27.10 -12.39
C ALA A 234 -23.06 28.41 -12.96
N ASP A 235 -23.36 28.42 -14.26
CA ASP A 235 -24.12 29.50 -14.91
C ASP A 235 -25.64 29.33 -14.74
N GLU A 236 -26.42 30.36 -15.06
CA GLU A 236 -27.88 30.32 -15.01
C GLU A 236 -28.49 29.35 -16.03
N THR A 237 -27.75 29.03 -17.10
CA THR A 237 -28.13 28.04 -18.12
C THR A 237 -28.04 26.59 -17.61
N ALA A 238 -27.26 26.34 -16.56
CA ALA A 238 -27.07 25.00 -16.03
C ALA A 238 -28.37 24.52 -15.34
N PRO A 239 -28.88 23.32 -15.66
CA PRO A 239 -30.13 22.82 -15.07
C PRO A 239 -29.97 22.34 -13.62
N TRP A 240 -28.86 22.65 -12.95
CA TRP A 240 -28.50 22.05 -11.67
C TRP A 240 -29.27 22.65 -10.50
N VAL A 241 -29.70 21.78 -9.59
CA VAL A 241 -30.38 22.18 -8.35
C VAL A 241 -29.46 21.95 -7.17
N PHE A 242 -29.15 23.03 -6.46
CA PHE A 242 -28.31 22.99 -5.28
C PHE A 242 -29.15 22.86 -4.01
N ARG A 243 -28.85 21.85 -3.19
CA ARG A 243 -29.54 21.58 -1.92
C ARG A 243 -29.02 22.54 -0.84
N ASP A 244 -29.92 23.12 -0.06
CA ASP A 244 -29.54 24.04 1.03
C ASP A 244 -28.89 23.33 2.22
N LYS A 245 -29.25 22.07 2.46
CA LYS A 245 -28.72 21.26 3.56
C LYS A 245 -28.33 19.87 3.07
N LEU A 246 -27.07 19.52 3.28
CA LEU A 246 -26.54 18.20 2.95
C LEU A 246 -26.64 17.27 4.17
N LEU A 247 -27.17 16.07 3.96
CA LEU A 247 -27.25 15.03 4.98
C LEU A 247 -26.46 13.80 4.55
N LEU A 248 -25.82 13.13 5.52
CA LEU A 248 -25.07 11.89 5.25
C LEU A 248 -25.95 10.79 4.64
N LYS A 249 -27.23 10.73 5.02
CA LYS A 249 -28.18 9.77 4.49
C LYS A 249 -28.39 9.96 2.98
N ASP A 250 -28.52 11.20 2.53
CA ASP A 250 -28.76 11.51 1.12
C ASP A 250 -27.53 11.16 0.28
N ILE A 251 -26.33 11.41 0.80
CA ILE A 251 -25.07 11.03 0.16
C ILE A 251 -24.96 9.50 0.06
N GLN A 252 -25.34 8.78 1.11
CA GLN A 252 -25.35 7.31 1.10
C GLN A 252 -26.33 6.74 0.07
N GLU A 253 -27.54 7.30 -0.01
CA GLU A 253 -28.55 6.86 -0.97
C GLU A 253 -28.08 7.06 -2.41
N VAL A 254 -27.52 8.23 -2.72
CA VAL A 254 -26.96 8.50 -4.05
C VAL A 254 -25.78 7.57 -4.37
N ARG A 255 -24.88 7.32 -3.41
CA ARG A 255 -23.78 6.36 -3.61
C ARG A 255 -24.29 4.95 -3.92
N ASN A 256 -25.32 4.49 -3.20
CA ASN A 256 -25.91 3.18 -3.45
C ASN A 256 -26.51 3.10 -4.86
N ASN A 257 -27.29 4.10 -5.26
CA ASN A 257 -27.89 4.17 -6.59
C ASN A 257 -26.82 4.18 -7.70
N LEU A 258 -25.72 4.90 -7.50
CA LEU A 258 -24.60 4.94 -8.45
C LEU A 258 -23.90 3.58 -8.58
N ILE A 259 -23.77 2.83 -7.49
CA ILE A 259 -23.20 1.47 -7.51
C ILE A 259 -24.16 0.50 -8.22
N GLU A 260 -25.45 0.56 -7.90
CA GLU A 260 -26.48 -0.30 -8.50
C GLU A 260 -26.59 -0.09 -10.01
N THR A 261 -26.50 1.17 -10.45
CA THR A 261 -26.53 1.55 -11.87
C THR A 261 -25.19 1.40 -12.58
N GLN A 262 -24.12 1.02 -11.86
CA GLN A 262 -22.74 0.96 -12.36
C GLN A 262 -22.30 2.27 -13.04
N ALA A 263 -22.77 3.41 -12.51
CA ALA A 263 -22.45 4.71 -13.05
C ALA A 263 -20.96 5.04 -12.88
N THR A 264 -20.42 5.76 -13.86
CA THR A 264 -19.08 6.31 -13.86
C THR A 264 -19.15 7.83 -14.07
N LEU A 265 -18.07 8.55 -13.78
CA LEU A 265 -17.99 9.99 -14.04
C LEU A 265 -18.29 10.35 -15.51
N SER A 266 -17.91 9.48 -16.46
CA SER A 266 -18.18 9.67 -17.88
C SER A 266 -19.63 9.41 -18.31
N THR A 267 -20.38 8.60 -17.53
CA THR A 267 -21.77 8.24 -17.89
C THR A 267 -22.80 9.15 -17.23
N LEU A 268 -22.40 10.02 -16.31
CA LEU A 268 -23.30 11.02 -15.75
C LEU A 268 -23.69 12.05 -16.81
N LEU A 269 -24.98 12.36 -16.87
CA LEU A 269 -25.50 13.38 -17.77
C LEU A 269 -25.41 14.74 -17.09
N ALA A 270 -24.63 15.65 -17.67
CA ALA A 270 -24.51 17.02 -17.17
C ALA A 270 -25.85 17.79 -17.17
N THR A 271 -26.85 17.30 -17.90
CA THR A 271 -28.21 17.86 -17.94
C THR A 271 -29.08 17.45 -16.76
N ASP A 272 -28.65 16.48 -15.93
CA ASP A 272 -29.43 16.04 -14.78
C ASP A 272 -29.42 17.10 -13.67
N LEU A 273 -30.58 17.32 -13.04
CA LEU A 273 -30.75 18.30 -11.98
C LEU A 273 -29.79 18.05 -10.80
N ASP A 274 -29.57 16.78 -10.45
CA ASP A 274 -28.72 16.33 -9.35
C ASP A 274 -27.25 16.08 -9.76
N PHE A 275 -26.87 16.40 -11.00
CA PHE A 275 -25.53 16.09 -11.54
C PHE A 275 -24.38 16.52 -10.60
N PRO A 276 -24.33 17.75 -10.06
CA PRO A 276 -23.26 18.14 -9.13
C PRO A 276 -23.19 17.24 -7.89
N PHE A 277 -24.35 16.88 -7.33
CA PHE A 277 -24.40 16.04 -6.13
C PHE A 277 -23.91 14.61 -6.44
N GLN A 278 -24.28 14.05 -7.59
CA GLN A 278 -23.82 12.73 -8.04
C GLN A 278 -22.32 12.70 -8.32
N VAL A 279 -21.77 13.75 -8.94
CA VAL A 279 -20.31 13.89 -9.16
C VAL A 279 -19.58 13.86 -7.82
N LEU A 280 -20.02 14.63 -6.84
CA LEU A 280 -19.39 14.67 -5.52
C LEU A 280 -19.55 13.35 -4.76
N ALA A 281 -20.73 12.74 -4.81
CA ALA A 281 -20.99 11.44 -4.22
C ALA A 281 -20.02 10.38 -4.76
N MET A 282 -19.76 10.37 -6.08
CA MET A 282 -18.77 9.48 -6.71
C MET A 282 -17.33 9.83 -6.34
N LYS A 283 -16.94 11.10 -6.46
CA LYS A 283 -15.56 11.56 -6.17
C LYS A 283 -15.18 11.32 -4.71
N THR A 284 -16.15 11.15 -3.81
CA THR A 284 -15.92 10.87 -2.40
C THR A 284 -16.10 9.40 -2.02
N THR A 285 -16.51 8.50 -2.94
CA THR A 285 -16.86 7.09 -2.62
C THR A 285 -15.78 6.33 -1.85
N HIS A 286 -14.50 6.60 -2.12
CA HIS A 286 -13.35 5.98 -1.41
C HIS A 286 -13.14 6.50 0.01
N ILE A 287 -13.90 7.51 0.43
CA ILE A 287 -13.85 8.13 1.75
C ILE A 287 -15.05 7.62 2.57
N PRO A 288 -14.80 6.91 3.67
CA PRO A 288 -15.86 6.46 4.57
C PRO A 288 -16.63 7.61 5.19
N MET A 289 -17.92 7.41 5.43
CA MET A 289 -18.79 8.43 6.06
C MET A 289 -18.89 8.27 7.58
N VAL A 290 -18.33 7.21 8.14
CA VAL A 290 -18.35 6.90 9.57
C VAL A 290 -16.95 6.59 10.09
N LEU A 291 -16.69 7.00 11.33
CA LEU A 291 -15.37 6.94 11.95
C LEU A 291 -14.78 5.53 12.00
N HIS A 292 -15.57 4.53 12.39
CA HIS A 292 -15.07 3.15 12.54
C HIS A 292 -14.59 2.55 11.21
N GLN A 293 -15.25 2.89 10.09
CA GLN A 293 -14.82 2.47 8.76
C GLN A 293 -13.57 3.22 8.29
N TYR A 294 -13.41 4.48 8.70
CA TYR A 294 -12.17 5.22 8.46
C TYR A 294 -11.01 4.60 9.25
N GLN A 295 -11.20 4.32 10.53
CA GLN A 295 -10.20 3.65 11.38
C GLN A 295 -9.80 2.28 10.84
N SER A 296 -10.77 1.48 10.34
CA SER A 296 -10.48 0.17 9.77
C SER A 296 -9.67 0.20 8.48
N GLN A 297 -9.57 1.37 7.82
CA GLN A 297 -8.74 1.55 6.62
C GLN A 297 -7.33 2.05 6.94
N ILE A 298 -7.05 2.44 8.19
CA ILE A 298 -5.73 2.91 8.58
C ILE A 298 -4.89 1.73 9.00
N HIS A 299 -3.84 1.50 8.22
CA HIS A 299 -2.92 0.40 8.46
C HIS A 299 -1.50 0.92 8.55
N VAL A 300 -0.89 0.76 9.72
CA VAL A 300 0.55 0.89 9.92
C VAL A 300 1.13 -0.51 9.81
N HIS A 301 1.72 -0.84 8.67
CA HIS A 301 2.31 -2.17 8.45
C HIS A 301 3.78 -2.10 8.06
N SER A 302 4.50 -3.16 8.41
CA SER A 302 5.90 -3.37 8.00
C SER A 302 5.97 -4.48 6.97
N ILE A 303 6.68 -4.23 5.88
CA ILE A 303 6.98 -5.24 4.87
C ILE A 303 8.42 -5.67 5.07
N PHE A 304 8.63 -6.98 5.25
CA PHE A 304 9.95 -7.58 5.22
C PHE A 304 10.42 -7.68 3.78
N LYS A 305 11.54 -7.04 3.46
CA LYS A 305 12.19 -7.16 2.16
C LYS A 305 13.29 -8.21 2.21
N THR A 306 13.43 -8.93 1.11
CA THR A 306 14.56 -9.83 0.87
C THR A 306 15.51 -9.22 -0.14
N ILE A 307 16.73 -9.77 -0.21
CA ILE A 307 17.75 -9.38 -1.18
C ILE A 307 17.88 -10.46 -2.26
N HIS A 308 18.19 -10.05 -3.49
CA HIS A 308 18.47 -11.00 -4.56
C HIS A 308 19.73 -11.80 -4.24
N LEU A 309 19.70 -13.13 -4.44
CA LEU A 309 20.81 -14.03 -4.09
C LEU A 309 22.10 -13.68 -4.85
N GLU A 310 22.00 -13.10 -6.04
CA GLU A 310 23.15 -12.66 -6.85
C GLU A 310 24.01 -11.61 -6.13
N TYR A 311 23.44 -10.78 -5.25
CA TYR A 311 24.22 -9.84 -4.45
C TYR A 311 25.00 -10.51 -3.30
N LEU A 312 24.74 -11.81 -3.05
CA LEU A 312 25.30 -12.57 -1.94
C LEU A 312 26.39 -13.57 -2.38
N THR A 313 26.71 -13.66 -3.68
CA THR A 313 27.69 -14.62 -4.23
C THR A 313 29.13 -14.32 -3.81
N ASP A 314 29.51 -13.04 -3.87
CA ASP A 314 30.91 -12.60 -3.74
C ASP A 314 31.25 -12.04 -2.36
N ILE A 315 30.33 -12.17 -1.41
CA ILE A 315 30.51 -11.73 -0.02
C ILE A 315 30.53 -12.92 0.94
N ASP A 316 30.95 -12.68 2.17
CA ASP A 316 30.74 -13.60 3.30
C ASP A 316 30.07 -12.81 4.41
N VAL A 317 28.85 -13.20 4.76
CA VAL A 317 28.02 -12.48 5.74
C VAL A 317 28.17 -13.17 7.09
N ASN A 318 28.93 -12.61 8.03
CA ASN A 318 29.06 -13.18 9.37
C ASN A 318 28.58 -12.22 10.48
N THR A 319 28.63 -10.92 10.22
CA THR A 319 28.32 -9.87 11.18
C THR A 319 27.35 -8.83 10.61
N ILE A 320 26.74 -8.04 11.49
CA ILE A 320 25.90 -6.90 11.11
C ILE A 320 26.68 -5.89 10.25
N GLU A 321 27.98 -5.74 10.50
CA GLU A 321 28.82 -4.81 9.74
C GLU A 321 29.04 -5.28 8.30
N ASP A 322 29.06 -6.60 8.06
CA ASP A 322 29.12 -7.16 6.71
C ASP A 322 27.83 -6.85 5.93
N VAL A 323 26.68 -6.93 6.59
CA VAL A 323 25.38 -6.56 6.00
C VAL A 323 25.33 -5.05 5.72
N ARG A 324 25.85 -4.21 6.61
CA ARG A 324 25.93 -2.76 6.40
C ARG A 324 26.79 -2.40 5.19
N LYS A 325 27.99 -2.98 5.07
CA LYS A 325 28.87 -2.79 3.92
C LYS A 325 28.24 -3.28 2.62
N LEU A 326 27.44 -4.35 2.68
CA LEU A 326 26.66 -4.80 1.53
C LEU A 326 25.64 -3.75 1.12
N THR A 327 24.88 -3.19 2.05
CA THR A 327 23.87 -2.16 1.74
C THR A 327 24.47 -0.85 1.26
N ASP A 328 25.67 -0.47 1.72
CA ASP A 328 26.34 0.75 1.26
C ASP A 328 26.83 0.64 -0.20
N LYS A 329 26.94 -0.59 -0.72
CA LYS A 329 27.33 -0.88 -2.12
C LYS A 329 26.12 -0.95 -3.08
N LEU A 330 24.90 -0.97 -2.55
CA LEU A 330 23.63 -1.11 -3.28
C LEU A 330 22.88 0.23 -3.30
#